data_AF-A0A1M7MZB3-F1
#
_entry.id   AF-A0A1M7MZB3-F1
#
_cell.length_a   1.000
_cell.length_b   1.000
_cell.length_c   1.000
_cell.angle_alpha   90.00
_cell.angle_beta   90.00
_cell.angle_gamma   90.00
#
_symmetry.space_group_name_H-M   'P 1'
#
loop_
_entity.id
_entity.type
_entity.pdbx_description
1 polymer ?
#
loop_
_entity_poly.entity_id
_entity_poly.type
_entity_poly.pdbx_seq_one_letter_code
_entity_poly.pdbx_strand_id
1 'polypeptide(L)'
;MSPDNPPAEPHRRFRRIVGLVAAVVAALVTTLLIPPGATADTSTPSALSTQAWHTAITQLATPAKGCYTASYPTLAWQSTGCTTAPDRRYEPAAGAYLPAVPPAAGAGPYVVGNGIDYSAGVSGLLTGATGSFATVSGVTGETGGGVANSYSLQLNSAPFTSPVCAGHAGCQGWEQFIFANPGSGGSAAFIQFWILNYFTTCPAGWSSYLSDCYRNGPAVGVASQPITNLAGLSLSGNVTSTTDTVVMTTGGGSVSASTADSTLSLSAAWNTVEFMIGGNGGGSQATFNPGSTITVQTATHNGTTNAPTCLTEGFTGETNNLNLVSTAAYAPGASPSIRSTQSNIATTPPSCAAAHGIGDTHLETFGGTFYDFQAEGTFTLARSSAMTVQSQQVSGASLGWPGASVNSGVATQMGADTVAVCASRGLVVDGTATSLASGGTLSLPSGDRVVRTGSQYLVTNPQGDSMAATLNTGYVDVHVGLGTYPQPVTGLLANAPGTTDKLRTSTGTVLGIPVDLKTLYTVYGDSWRVPDSQSLVAVCGDKAQPADPTAPFWENQLPKALHDKAQAICRQDAVKDATLLEACTLDVAVLGEGAAAGFIGEPVPANVAFSEDTAGPPNGANTWRP
;
A
#
# COMPACT_ATOMS: atom_id res chain seq x y z
N MET A 1 18.47 -27.71 -50.59
CA MET A 1 19.29 -28.84 -51.09
C MET A 1 20.74 -28.53 -50.74
N SER A 2 21.43 -29.44 -50.07
CA SER A 2 22.89 -29.34 -49.78
C SER A 2 23.71 -29.90 -50.99
N PRO A 3 25.06 -29.86 -51.05
CA PRO A 3 26.05 -30.23 -50.02
C PRO A 3 26.92 -29.01 -49.56
N ASP A 4 28.12 -29.06 -48.96
CA ASP A 4 29.06 -30.17 -48.59
C ASP A 4 29.93 -29.81 -47.35
N ASN A 5 31.03 -30.54 -47.12
CA ASN A 5 31.94 -30.52 -45.95
C ASN A 5 33.42 -30.84 -46.36
N PRO A 6 34.42 -30.90 -45.43
CA PRO A 6 34.56 -30.31 -44.09
C PRO A 6 35.71 -29.25 -44.03
N PRO A 7 37.02 -29.44 -43.66
CA PRO A 7 37.79 -30.51 -42.98
C PRO A 7 38.60 -30.12 -41.70
N ALA A 8 38.67 -31.06 -40.75
CA ALA A 8 39.81 -31.49 -39.90
C ALA A 8 40.69 -30.51 -39.06
N GLU A 9 40.47 -30.48 -37.73
CA GLU A 9 41.33 -31.03 -36.63
C GLU A 9 42.88 -30.90 -36.69
N PRO A 10 43.60 -30.60 -35.57
CA PRO A 10 43.67 -31.57 -34.46
C PRO A 10 43.78 -31.07 -32.99
N HIS A 11 42.97 -31.69 -32.13
CA HIS A 11 43.26 -32.29 -30.82
C HIS A 11 44.22 -31.60 -29.82
N ARG A 12 43.73 -31.36 -28.59
CA ARG A 12 44.43 -31.80 -27.37
C ARG A 12 43.45 -32.31 -26.29
N ARG A 13 43.84 -33.40 -25.62
CA ARG A 13 43.02 -34.11 -24.62
C ARG A 13 43.12 -33.48 -23.23
N PHE A 14 42.06 -33.54 -22.44
CA PHE A 14 42.14 -33.84 -20.99
C PHE A 14 40.90 -34.63 -20.51
N ARG A 15 41.01 -35.27 -19.33
CA ARG A 15 40.01 -36.24 -18.79
C ARG A 15 39.06 -35.59 -17.78
N ARG A 16 37.87 -36.18 -17.64
CA ARG A 16 36.87 -35.88 -16.58
C ARG A 16 37.41 -36.22 -15.19
N ILE A 17 37.08 -35.39 -14.19
CA ILE A 17 36.83 -35.77 -12.79
C ILE A 17 35.58 -35.00 -12.32
N VAL A 18 34.78 -35.60 -11.45
CA VAL A 18 33.58 -34.98 -10.82
C VAL A 18 33.97 -34.42 -9.45
N GLY A 19 33.43 -33.24 -9.08
CA GLY A 19 33.60 -32.64 -7.75
C GLY A 19 32.40 -31.77 -7.39
N LEU A 20 32.02 -31.75 -6.11
CA LEU A 20 30.91 -30.94 -5.61
C LEU A 20 31.30 -29.46 -5.56
N VAL A 21 30.34 -28.57 -5.84
CA VAL A 21 30.45 -27.14 -5.52
C VAL A 21 29.68 -26.88 -4.22
N ALA A 22 30.42 -26.78 -3.12
CA ALA A 22 29.93 -26.15 -1.90
C ALA A 22 30.40 -24.68 -1.91
N ALA A 23 29.47 -23.73 -1.88
CA ALA A 23 29.81 -22.31 -1.88
C ALA A 23 30.33 -21.87 -0.51
N VAL A 24 31.61 -21.52 -0.43
CA VAL A 24 32.22 -20.90 0.75
C VAL A 24 32.24 -19.39 0.56
N VAL A 25 31.52 -18.66 1.41
CA VAL A 25 31.57 -17.19 1.45
C VAL A 25 32.89 -16.76 2.06
N ALA A 26 33.72 -16.04 1.30
CA ALA A 26 35.00 -15.53 1.77
C ALA A 26 34.83 -14.18 2.48
N ALA A 27 35.13 -14.13 3.78
CA ALA A 27 35.28 -12.87 4.51
C ALA A 27 36.68 -12.28 4.25
N LEU A 28 36.75 -11.03 3.80
CA LEU A 28 38.02 -10.29 3.79
C LEU A 28 38.39 -9.89 5.21
N VAL A 29 39.62 -10.20 5.62
CA VAL A 29 40.24 -9.66 6.85
C VAL A 29 41.46 -8.84 6.43
N THR A 30 41.39 -7.52 6.61
CA THR A 30 42.52 -6.61 6.40
C THR A 30 43.47 -6.64 7.60
N THR A 31 44.72 -7.03 7.34
CA THR A 31 45.75 -7.17 8.38
C THR A 31 46.38 -5.84 8.76
N LEU A 32 45.83 -5.19 9.78
CA LEU A 32 46.49 -4.08 10.49
C LEU A 32 47.63 -4.59 11.37
N LEU A 33 48.82 -4.00 11.22
CA LEU A 33 49.99 -4.30 12.04
C LEU A 33 49.86 -3.59 13.40
N ILE A 34 49.70 -4.36 14.47
CA ILE A 34 49.65 -3.86 15.86
C ILE A 34 51.05 -4.01 16.49
N PRO A 35 51.61 -2.97 17.15
CA PRO A 35 52.88 -3.09 17.86
C PRO A 35 52.77 -4.00 19.10
N PRO A 36 53.82 -4.73 19.48
CA PRO A 36 53.80 -5.63 20.63
C PRO A 36 53.69 -4.84 21.95
N GLY A 37 52.50 -4.85 22.56
CA GLY A 37 52.24 -4.12 23.81
C GLY A 37 50.77 -3.99 24.18
N ALA A 38 49.84 -4.17 23.24
CA ALA A 38 48.41 -4.23 23.56
C ALA A 38 48.07 -5.55 24.27
N THR A 39 47.54 -5.46 25.49
CA THR A 39 46.83 -6.58 26.13
C THR A 39 45.60 -6.93 25.31
N ALA A 40 45.35 -8.22 25.08
CA ALA A 40 44.12 -8.66 24.47
C ALA A 40 42.96 -8.46 25.45
N ASP A 41 42.20 -7.38 25.29
CA ASP A 41 40.90 -7.26 25.95
C ASP A 41 40.03 -8.43 25.49
N THR A 42 39.71 -9.33 26.42
CA THR A 42 38.70 -10.36 26.22
C THR A 42 37.32 -9.73 26.32
N SER A 43 36.99 -8.87 25.36
CA SER A 43 35.65 -8.34 25.17
C SER A 43 34.73 -9.49 24.76
N THR A 44 34.04 -10.05 25.76
CA THR A 44 32.93 -10.98 25.54
C THR A 44 32.01 -10.40 24.47
N PRO A 45 31.63 -11.15 23.42
CA PRO A 45 30.75 -10.63 22.38
C PRO A 45 29.52 -10.00 23.00
N SER A 46 29.28 -8.72 22.70
CA SER A 46 28.14 -7.98 23.23
C SER A 46 26.86 -8.73 22.89
N ALA A 47 26.05 -9.06 23.90
CA ALA A 47 24.76 -9.69 23.69
C ALA A 47 23.94 -8.86 22.69
N LEU A 48 23.21 -9.54 21.80
CA LEU A 48 22.26 -8.87 20.90
C LEU A 48 21.31 -8.00 21.72
N SER A 49 20.91 -6.85 21.17
CA SER A 49 19.75 -6.13 21.72
C SER A 49 18.52 -7.03 21.63
N THR A 50 17.55 -6.86 22.53
CA THR A 50 16.33 -7.69 22.53
C THR A 50 15.62 -7.67 21.17
N GLN A 51 15.61 -6.52 20.48
CA GLN A 51 15.08 -6.39 19.13
C GLN A 51 15.88 -7.22 18.09
N ALA A 52 17.22 -7.12 18.10
CA ALA A 52 18.05 -7.89 17.18
C ALA A 52 17.98 -9.41 17.47
N TRP A 53 17.80 -9.80 18.74
CA TRP A 53 17.52 -11.17 19.13
C TRP A 53 16.17 -11.66 18.58
N HIS A 54 15.11 -10.85 18.68
CA HIS A 54 13.80 -11.17 18.11
C HIS A 54 13.84 -11.32 16.58
N THR A 55 14.56 -10.45 15.88
CA THR A 55 14.77 -10.58 14.42
C THR A 55 15.60 -11.82 14.06
N ALA A 56 16.60 -12.17 14.88
CA ALA A 56 17.45 -13.33 14.61
C ALA A 56 16.75 -14.67 14.91
N ILE A 57 15.92 -14.76 15.95
CA ILE A 57 15.25 -16.02 16.34
C ILE A 57 14.11 -16.39 15.39
N THR A 58 13.39 -15.42 14.81
CA THR A 58 12.34 -15.69 13.81
C THR A 58 12.90 -16.19 12.49
N GLN A 59 14.17 -15.89 12.16
CA GLN A 59 14.87 -16.38 10.97
C GLN A 59 15.67 -17.67 11.23
N LEU A 60 15.82 -18.10 12.50
CA LEU A 60 16.52 -19.33 12.85
C LEU A 60 15.62 -20.53 12.59
N ALA A 61 16.04 -21.44 11.71
CA ALA A 61 15.34 -22.70 11.47
C ALA A 61 15.25 -23.55 12.76
N THR A 62 14.10 -24.20 12.96
CA THR A 62 13.92 -25.17 14.04
C THR A 62 14.72 -26.45 13.76
N PRO A 63 15.25 -27.16 14.78
CA PRO A 63 16.04 -28.38 14.58
C PRO A 63 15.31 -29.53 13.84
N ALA A 64 13.98 -29.56 13.90
CA ALA A 64 13.11 -30.49 13.20
C ALA A 64 11.67 -29.93 13.14
N LYS A 65 10.76 -30.68 12.52
CA LYS A 65 9.31 -30.45 12.68
C LYS A 65 8.90 -30.73 14.12
N GLY A 66 8.28 -29.76 14.78
CA GLY A 66 7.81 -29.88 16.16
C GLY A 66 7.22 -28.57 16.68
N CYS A 67 7.25 -28.38 17.98
CA CYS A 67 6.96 -27.09 18.62
C CYS A 67 8.15 -26.70 19.51
N TYR A 68 8.46 -25.41 19.56
CA TYR A 68 9.64 -24.90 20.26
C TYR A 68 9.36 -23.60 21.02
N THR A 69 10.19 -23.32 22.01
CA THR A 69 10.27 -22.03 22.71
C THR A 69 11.69 -21.48 22.62
N ALA A 70 11.84 -20.17 22.74
CA ALA A 70 13.11 -19.49 22.84
C ALA A 70 12.97 -18.25 23.73
N SER A 71 14.00 -17.96 24.54
CA SER A 71 14.00 -16.83 25.46
C SER A 71 15.33 -16.10 25.44
N TYR A 72 15.26 -14.76 25.40
CA TYR A 72 16.40 -13.87 25.48
C TYR A 72 17.25 -14.16 26.75
N PRO A 73 18.59 -14.13 26.69
CA PRO A 73 19.44 -13.80 25.54
C PRO A 73 19.81 -14.99 24.63
N THR A 74 19.35 -16.20 24.93
CA THR A 74 19.79 -17.43 24.26
C THR A 74 19.20 -17.54 22.86
N LEU A 75 20.02 -17.35 21.82
CA LEU A 75 19.61 -17.50 20.42
C LEU A 75 19.57 -18.97 19.99
N ALA A 76 18.65 -19.75 20.57
CA ALA A 76 18.43 -21.15 20.20
C ALA A 76 17.00 -21.61 20.53
N TRP A 77 16.45 -22.47 19.67
CA TRP A 77 15.16 -23.15 19.89
C TRP A 77 15.29 -24.32 20.88
N GLN A 78 14.42 -24.34 21.88
CA GLN A 78 14.26 -25.43 22.86
C GLN A 78 12.97 -26.19 22.55
N SER A 79 13.05 -27.52 22.46
CA SER A 79 11.89 -28.36 22.11
C SER A 79 10.83 -28.34 23.22
N THR A 80 9.56 -28.21 22.86
CA THR A 80 8.42 -28.27 23.78
C THR A 80 7.30 -29.16 23.26
N GLY A 81 6.35 -29.51 24.13
CA GLY A 81 5.15 -30.24 23.74
C GLY A 81 4.21 -29.36 22.90
N CYS A 82 3.85 -29.82 21.71
CA CYS A 82 2.74 -29.22 20.96
C CYS A 82 1.41 -29.44 21.70
N THR A 83 0.51 -28.47 21.59
CA THR A 83 -0.89 -28.55 22.05
C THR A 83 -1.84 -28.69 20.86
N THR A 84 -3.09 -29.04 21.15
CA THR A 84 -4.18 -28.90 20.16
C THR A 84 -4.44 -27.42 19.90
N ALA A 85 -4.63 -27.03 18.65
CA ALA A 85 -5.13 -25.70 18.31
C ALA A 85 -6.59 -25.51 18.77
N PRO A 86 -7.05 -24.28 19.04
CA PRO A 86 -8.47 -24.00 19.28
C PRO A 86 -9.33 -24.47 18.11
N ASP A 87 -10.42 -25.19 18.40
CA ASP A 87 -11.41 -25.57 17.39
C ASP A 87 -12.28 -24.35 17.05
N ARG A 88 -11.73 -23.49 16.19
CA ARG A 88 -12.35 -22.27 15.68
C ARG A 88 -11.82 -21.99 14.28
N ARG A 89 -12.72 -21.68 13.35
CA ARG A 89 -12.38 -21.19 12.01
C ARG A 89 -11.85 -19.77 12.09
N TYR A 90 -10.92 -19.46 11.20
CA TYR A 90 -10.49 -18.11 10.86
C TYR A 90 -10.76 -18.00 9.37
N GLU A 91 -11.80 -17.27 9.02
CA GLU A 91 -12.52 -17.50 7.76
C GLU A 91 -11.86 -16.73 6.60
N PRO A 92 -11.89 -17.26 5.36
CA PRO A 92 -11.46 -16.50 4.19
C PRO A 92 -12.39 -15.30 3.96
N ALA A 93 -11.88 -14.27 3.29
CA ALA A 93 -12.64 -13.08 2.92
C ALA A 93 -13.89 -13.45 2.08
N ALA A 94 -14.98 -12.70 2.25
CA ALA A 94 -16.26 -13.00 1.59
C ALA A 94 -16.24 -12.71 0.08
N GLY A 95 -15.70 -13.66 -0.70
CA GLY A 95 -15.63 -13.61 -2.17
C GLY A 95 -16.31 -14.82 -2.85
N ALA A 96 -16.79 -14.59 -4.08
CA ALA A 96 -17.39 -15.55 -5.04
C ALA A 96 -18.65 -16.35 -4.61
N TYR A 97 -18.78 -16.81 -3.36
CA TYR A 97 -19.89 -17.67 -2.91
C TYR A 97 -20.56 -17.24 -1.59
N LEU A 98 -19.87 -16.44 -0.77
CA LEU A 98 -20.51 -15.74 0.35
C LEU A 98 -21.16 -14.45 -0.15
N PRO A 99 -22.40 -14.11 0.27
CA PRO A 99 -22.93 -12.77 0.04
C PRO A 99 -22.03 -11.78 0.79
N ALA A 100 -21.55 -10.74 0.10
CA ALA A 100 -20.71 -9.71 0.72
C ALA A 100 -21.42 -9.15 1.96
N VAL A 101 -20.84 -9.38 3.14
CA VAL A 101 -21.38 -8.90 4.41
C VAL A 101 -21.41 -7.36 4.32
N PRO A 102 -22.59 -6.71 4.39
CA PRO A 102 -22.65 -5.27 4.34
C PRO A 102 -21.80 -4.70 5.49
N PRO A 103 -20.98 -3.64 5.26
CA PRO A 103 -20.26 -2.98 6.33
C PRO A 103 -21.23 -2.67 7.48
N ALA A 104 -20.82 -2.98 8.71
CA ALA A 104 -21.65 -2.80 9.90
C ALA A 104 -22.22 -1.37 9.92
N ALA A 105 -23.47 -1.17 10.35
CA ALA A 105 -24.15 0.11 10.18
C ALA A 105 -23.38 1.27 10.87
N GLY A 106 -22.77 2.15 10.07
CA GLY A 106 -21.87 3.23 10.54
C GLY A 106 -20.37 2.98 10.35
N ALA A 107 -19.97 1.81 9.81
CA ALA A 107 -18.60 1.54 9.38
C ALA A 107 -18.19 2.47 8.22
N GLY A 108 -16.96 2.97 8.28
CA GLY A 108 -16.35 3.74 7.20
C GLY A 108 -16.12 2.89 5.95
N PRO A 109 -15.86 3.51 4.79
CA PRO A 109 -15.70 2.78 3.53
C PRO A 109 -14.44 1.91 3.46
N TYR A 110 -13.50 2.03 4.41
CA TYR A 110 -12.18 1.40 4.42
C TYR A 110 -11.90 0.58 5.70
N VAL A 111 -12.93 0.13 6.41
CA VAL A 111 -12.77 -0.63 7.65
C VAL A 111 -12.03 -1.96 7.37
N VAL A 112 -11.01 -2.25 8.18
CA VAL A 112 -9.99 -3.26 7.89
C VAL A 112 -10.51 -4.69 8.05
N GLY A 113 -10.09 -5.56 7.12
CA GLY A 113 -10.44 -6.97 7.01
C GLY A 113 -11.56 -7.22 6.00
N ASN A 114 -12.00 -8.48 5.89
CA ASN A 114 -13.02 -8.94 4.93
C ASN A 114 -12.82 -8.38 3.50
N GLY A 115 -11.60 -8.53 2.97
CA GLY A 115 -11.20 -8.04 1.65
C GLY A 115 -10.45 -6.71 1.64
N ILE A 116 -10.50 -5.92 2.73
CA ILE A 116 -9.89 -4.57 2.81
C ILE A 116 -8.66 -4.59 3.72
N ASP A 117 -7.47 -4.80 3.16
CA ASP A 117 -6.18 -4.49 3.81
C ASP A 117 -5.10 -4.18 2.76
N TYR A 118 -3.84 -4.03 3.19
CA TYR A 118 -2.67 -3.97 2.30
C TYR A 118 -1.87 -5.27 2.35
N SER A 119 -1.79 -5.96 1.21
CA SER A 119 -0.96 -7.14 1.02
C SER A 119 0.36 -6.84 0.32
N ALA A 120 1.40 -7.60 0.67
CA ALA A 120 2.74 -7.52 0.11
C ALA A 120 2.99 -8.67 -0.88
N GLY A 121 3.08 -8.34 -2.18
CA GLY A 121 3.46 -9.27 -3.25
C GLY A 121 4.95 -9.23 -3.59
N VAL A 122 5.49 -10.32 -4.12
CA VAL A 122 6.86 -10.42 -4.65
C VAL A 122 6.92 -11.09 -6.02
N SER A 123 7.93 -10.75 -6.83
CA SER A 123 8.12 -11.30 -8.19
C SER A 123 8.70 -12.72 -8.23
N GLY A 124 8.61 -13.47 -7.14
CA GLY A 124 9.22 -14.77 -6.93
C GLY A 124 8.44 -15.56 -5.88
N LEU A 125 9.12 -16.37 -5.07
CA LEU A 125 8.50 -17.07 -3.94
C LEU A 125 8.99 -16.50 -2.60
N LEU A 126 8.08 -16.41 -1.63
CA LEU A 126 8.35 -16.13 -0.23
C LEU A 126 8.86 -17.41 0.45
N THR A 127 10.02 -17.32 1.09
CA THR A 127 10.46 -18.32 2.10
C THR A 127 9.92 -17.97 3.48
N GLY A 128 9.36 -16.77 3.65
CA GLY A 128 8.71 -16.33 4.87
C GLY A 128 8.16 -14.91 4.79
N ALA A 129 7.47 -14.50 5.84
CA ALA A 129 7.10 -13.11 6.10
C ALA A 129 6.96 -12.87 7.61
N THR A 130 7.11 -11.61 8.04
CA THR A 130 6.94 -11.18 9.43
C THR A 130 6.03 -9.95 9.51
N GLY A 131 4.90 -10.13 10.18
CA GLY A 131 4.00 -9.07 10.60
C GLY A 131 4.36 -8.49 11.97
N SER A 132 4.28 -7.17 12.10
CA SER A 132 4.64 -6.42 13.31
C SER A 132 3.96 -5.05 13.36
N PHE A 133 4.10 -4.34 14.49
CA PHE A 133 3.53 -3.00 14.69
C PHE A 133 4.63 -1.97 14.85
N ALA A 134 4.78 -1.09 13.86
CA ALA A 134 5.82 -0.07 13.82
C ALA A 134 5.57 1.08 14.80
N THR A 135 4.30 1.43 14.97
CA THR A 135 3.83 2.38 15.99
C THR A 135 2.46 1.91 16.51
N VAL A 136 2.18 2.22 17.77
CA VAL A 136 0.88 2.00 18.42
C VAL A 136 0.60 3.23 19.27
N SER A 137 -0.52 3.92 19.01
CA SER A 137 -0.89 5.17 19.66
C SER A 137 -2.38 5.15 20.05
N GLY A 138 -2.69 5.66 21.25
CA GLY A 138 -4.05 5.73 21.80
C GLY A 138 -4.73 4.39 22.12
N VAL A 139 -4.15 3.26 21.72
CA VAL A 139 -4.65 1.92 22.05
C VAL A 139 -4.49 1.65 23.55
N THR A 140 -5.62 1.57 24.24
CA THR A 140 -5.75 1.30 25.68
C THR A 140 -6.70 0.14 26.00
N GLY A 141 -7.55 -0.25 25.05
CA GLY A 141 -8.47 -1.38 25.19
C GLY A 141 -8.98 -1.90 23.84
N GLU A 142 -9.29 -3.19 23.81
CA GLU A 142 -9.85 -3.92 22.68
C GLU A 142 -10.91 -4.88 23.22
N THR A 143 -12.00 -5.06 22.49
CA THR A 143 -13.01 -6.09 22.78
C THR A 143 -13.50 -6.82 21.53
N GLY A 144 -13.47 -8.15 21.56
CA GLY A 144 -14.05 -9.02 20.53
C GLY A 144 -15.31 -9.68 21.08
N GLY A 145 -16.47 -9.40 20.48
CA GLY A 145 -17.76 -9.92 20.97
C GLY A 145 -18.10 -9.54 22.42
N GLY A 146 -17.53 -8.43 22.93
CA GLY A 146 -17.66 -7.99 24.33
C GLY A 146 -16.66 -8.61 25.32
N VAL A 147 -15.78 -9.50 24.87
CA VAL A 147 -14.67 -10.05 25.67
C VAL A 147 -13.42 -9.21 25.44
N ALA A 148 -12.76 -8.74 26.51
CA ALA A 148 -11.58 -7.90 26.40
C ALA A 148 -10.32 -8.68 25.99
N ASN A 149 -9.52 -8.12 25.09
CA ASN A 149 -8.34 -8.75 24.48
C ASN A 149 -8.69 -10.03 23.71
N SER A 150 -9.81 -10.02 22.97
CA SER A 150 -10.36 -11.14 22.20
C SER A 150 -10.09 -10.99 20.68
N TYR A 151 -8.84 -10.72 20.34
CA TYR A 151 -8.34 -10.51 18.98
C TYR A 151 -7.49 -11.69 18.47
N SER A 152 -7.14 -11.68 17.19
CA SER A 152 -6.08 -12.50 16.63
C SER A 152 -5.09 -11.65 15.83
N LEU A 153 -3.86 -12.15 15.73
CA LEU A 153 -2.94 -11.74 14.68
C LEU A 153 -2.96 -12.82 13.61
N GLN A 154 -3.08 -12.42 12.35
CA GLN A 154 -3.17 -13.32 11.21
C GLN A 154 -2.19 -12.89 10.14
N LEU A 155 -1.47 -13.85 9.56
CA LEU A 155 -0.56 -13.65 8.43
C LEU A 155 -0.97 -14.66 7.35
N ASN A 156 -1.46 -14.17 6.22
CA ASN A 156 -2.28 -14.95 5.28
C ASN A 156 -1.62 -15.02 3.91
N SER A 157 -1.64 -16.18 3.27
CA SER A 157 -1.34 -16.25 1.83
C SER A 157 -2.48 -15.59 1.03
N ALA A 158 -2.19 -15.16 -0.19
CA ALA A 158 -3.24 -15.11 -1.22
C ALA A 158 -3.73 -16.55 -1.53
N PRO A 159 -4.96 -16.77 -2.03
CA PRO A 159 -5.40 -18.08 -2.53
C PRO A 159 -4.55 -18.59 -3.70
N PHE A 160 -4.07 -19.83 -3.65
CA PHE A 160 -3.06 -20.38 -4.55
C PHE A 160 -3.40 -21.76 -5.12
N THR A 161 -2.73 -22.18 -6.20
CA THR A 161 -2.90 -23.52 -6.77
C THR A 161 -2.17 -24.56 -5.92
N SER A 162 -2.92 -25.45 -5.28
CA SER A 162 -2.39 -26.53 -4.42
C SER A 162 -2.52 -27.92 -5.10
N PRO A 163 -1.57 -28.85 -4.89
CA PRO A 163 -1.71 -30.25 -5.32
C PRO A 163 -2.96 -30.96 -4.76
N VAL A 164 -3.52 -30.50 -3.63
CA VAL A 164 -4.74 -31.07 -3.05
C VAL A 164 -5.98 -30.82 -3.92
N CYS A 165 -5.92 -29.83 -4.82
CA CYS A 165 -6.97 -29.49 -5.77
C CYS A 165 -6.93 -30.30 -7.07
N ALA A 166 -6.07 -31.31 -7.19
CA ALA A 166 -5.92 -32.11 -8.41
C ALA A 166 -7.24 -32.79 -8.83
N GLY A 167 -7.87 -32.26 -9.88
CA GLY A 167 -9.18 -32.72 -10.40
C GLY A 167 -10.39 -31.86 -10.00
N HIS A 168 -10.20 -30.84 -9.15
CA HIS A 168 -11.27 -29.97 -8.66
C HIS A 168 -11.17 -28.59 -9.34
N ALA A 169 -12.13 -28.27 -10.21
CA ALA A 169 -12.13 -27.01 -10.95
C ALA A 169 -12.46 -25.82 -10.03
N GLY A 170 -11.67 -24.75 -10.09
CA GLY A 170 -11.81 -23.57 -9.22
C GLY A 170 -11.26 -23.73 -7.80
N CYS A 171 -10.83 -24.93 -7.41
CA CYS A 171 -10.26 -25.20 -6.10
C CYS A 171 -8.92 -24.48 -5.90
N GLN A 172 -8.72 -23.92 -4.70
CA GLN A 172 -7.50 -23.23 -4.29
C GLN A 172 -7.08 -23.67 -2.87
N GLY A 173 -5.78 -23.71 -2.60
CA GLY A 173 -5.25 -23.69 -1.24
C GLY A 173 -5.28 -22.27 -0.68
N TRP A 174 -5.51 -22.13 0.62
CA TRP A 174 -5.29 -20.89 1.36
C TRP A 174 -4.72 -21.23 2.73
N GLU A 175 -3.66 -20.54 3.15
CA GLU A 175 -2.93 -20.86 4.37
C GLU A 175 -2.74 -19.63 5.23
N GLN A 176 -2.97 -19.80 6.54
CA GLN A 176 -2.94 -18.72 7.50
C GLN A 176 -2.12 -19.14 8.73
N PHE A 177 -1.11 -18.32 9.07
CA PHE A 177 -0.37 -18.38 10.32
C PHE A 177 -1.10 -17.53 11.36
N ILE A 178 -1.32 -18.06 12.56
CA ILE A 178 -2.24 -17.50 13.56
C ILE A 178 -1.56 -17.32 14.90
N PHE A 179 -1.80 -16.19 15.56
CA PHE A 179 -1.84 -16.09 17.02
C PHE A 179 -3.26 -15.78 17.47
N ALA A 180 -3.87 -16.73 18.17
CA ALA A 180 -5.22 -16.64 18.72
C ALA A 180 -5.16 -16.21 20.19
N ASN A 181 -5.85 -15.11 20.51
CA ASN A 181 -5.95 -14.55 21.85
C ASN A 181 -7.44 -14.42 22.24
N PRO A 182 -8.06 -15.43 22.87
CA PRO A 182 -9.50 -15.45 23.13
C PRO A 182 -9.97 -14.55 24.28
N GLY A 183 -9.14 -13.66 24.83
CA GLY A 183 -9.38 -12.84 26.02
C GLY A 183 -9.55 -13.61 27.34
N SER A 184 -9.93 -14.88 27.29
CA SER A 184 -10.08 -15.79 28.42
C SER A 184 -9.76 -17.24 28.00
N GLY A 185 -9.11 -17.98 28.89
CA GLY A 185 -8.54 -19.30 28.56
C GLY A 185 -7.11 -19.22 28.04
N GLY A 186 -6.67 -20.26 27.32
CA GLY A 186 -5.31 -20.35 26.77
C GLY A 186 -5.20 -19.75 25.37
N SER A 187 -4.26 -18.83 25.18
CA SER A 187 -3.88 -18.29 23.87
C SER A 187 -2.87 -19.24 23.19
N ALA A 188 -2.83 -19.24 21.86
CA ALA A 188 -2.01 -20.21 21.11
C ALA A 188 -1.53 -19.66 19.76
N ALA A 189 -0.39 -20.16 19.29
CA ALA A 189 0.09 -19.95 17.93
C ALA A 189 0.05 -21.27 17.14
N PHE A 190 -0.50 -21.23 15.92
CA PHE A 190 -0.68 -22.40 15.05
C PHE A 190 -0.82 -21.97 13.59
N ILE A 191 -1.04 -22.94 12.68
CA ILE A 191 -1.36 -22.71 11.27
C ILE A 191 -2.74 -23.30 11.00
N GLN A 192 -3.61 -22.57 10.31
CA GLN A 192 -4.86 -23.08 9.76
C GLN A 192 -4.76 -23.17 8.24
N PHE A 193 -5.22 -24.29 7.70
CA PHE A 193 -5.15 -24.63 6.29
C PHE A 193 -6.57 -24.73 5.74
N TRP A 194 -6.78 -24.19 4.54
CA TRP A 194 -8.05 -24.20 3.84
C TRP A 194 -7.90 -24.74 2.42
N ILE A 195 -8.88 -25.51 1.97
CA ILE A 195 -9.13 -25.90 0.59
C ILE A 195 -10.43 -25.21 0.18
N LEU A 196 -10.30 -24.08 -0.52
CA LEU A 196 -11.41 -23.29 -1.02
C LEU A 196 -11.99 -23.94 -2.27
N ASN A 197 -13.29 -23.79 -2.52
CA ASN A 197 -13.98 -24.24 -3.73
C ASN A 197 -13.79 -25.75 -4.02
N TYR A 198 -13.79 -26.60 -2.98
CA TYR A 198 -13.58 -28.04 -3.13
C TYR A 198 -14.84 -28.80 -3.58
N PHE A 199 -16.03 -28.27 -3.23
CA PHE A 199 -17.38 -28.68 -3.66
C PHE A 199 -17.73 -30.19 -3.50
N THR A 200 -16.98 -30.93 -2.68
CA THR A 200 -17.14 -32.37 -2.47
C THR A 200 -16.79 -32.75 -1.03
N THR A 201 -16.96 -34.03 -0.66
CA THR A 201 -16.62 -34.52 0.70
C THR A 201 -15.15 -34.28 1.03
N CYS A 202 -14.90 -33.45 2.05
CA CYS A 202 -13.56 -33.06 2.47
C CYS A 202 -12.63 -34.24 2.75
N PRO A 203 -11.30 -34.09 2.53
CA PRO A 203 -10.35 -35.17 2.78
C PRO A 203 -10.33 -35.59 4.25
N ALA A 204 -9.91 -36.83 4.53
CA ALA A 204 -9.88 -37.37 5.90
C ALA A 204 -9.03 -36.48 6.84
N GLY A 205 -9.62 -36.06 7.96
CA GLY A 205 -8.99 -35.15 8.93
C GLY A 205 -9.19 -33.66 8.64
N TRP A 206 -10.04 -33.29 7.68
CA TRP A 206 -10.50 -31.92 7.43
C TRP A 206 -11.99 -31.78 7.80
N SER A 207 -12.37 -30.62 8.31
CA SER A 207 -13.75 -30.22 8.60
C SER A 207 -14.33 -29.46 7.41
N SER A 208 -15.63 -29.60 7.13
CA SER A 208 -16.31 -28.87 6.05
C SER A 208 -16.88 -27.52 6.52
N TYR A 209 -16.86 -26.54 5.62
CA TYR A 209 -17.59 -25.27 5.75
C TYR A 209 -18.07 -24.83 4.36
N LEU A 210 -19.39 -24.86 4.13
CA LEU A 210 -20.00 -24.54 2.83
C LEU A 210 -19.39 -25.38 1.68
N SER A 211 -18.69 -24.74 0.74
CA SER A 211 -17.97 -25.34 -0.40
C SER A 211 -16.56 -25.87 -0.04
N ASP A 212 -16.09 -25.55 1.15
CA ASP A 212 -14.67 -25.51 1.50
C ASP A 212 -14.34 -26.51 2.61
N CYS A 213 -13.04 -26.78 2.78
CA CYS A 213 -12.51 -27.68 3.79
C CYS A 213 -11.42 -26.98 4.61
N TYR A 214 -11.48 -27.03 5.94
CA TYR A 214 -10.48 -26.43 6.82
C TYR A 214 -9.89 -27.45 7.80
N ARG A 215 -8.66 -27.21 8.26
CA ARG A 215 -8.04 -27.93 9.38
C ARG A 215 -7.00 -27.09 10.10
N ASN A 216 -6.72 -27.47 11.34
CA ASN A 216 -5.58 -26.95 12.08
C ASN A 216 -4.35 -27.84 11.94
N GLY A 217 -3.17 -27.23 12.00
CA GLY A 217 -1.91 -27.88 12.36
C GLY A 217 -1.76 -28.06 13.90
N PRO A 218 -0.60 -28.54 14.36
CA PRO A 218 -0.23 -28.48 15.77
C PRO A 218 -0.14 -27.04 16.25
N ALA A 219 -0.40 -26.81 17.54
CA ALA A 219 -0.25 -25.50 18.17
C ALA A 219 0.87 -25.49 19.21
N VAL A 220 1.31 -24.29 19.58
CA VAL A 220 2.11 -24.03 20.77
C VAL A 220 1.40 -23.00 21.65
N GLY A 221 1.41 -23.23 22.96
CA GLY A 221 0.79 -22.33 23.93
C GLY A 221 1.51 -20.99 24.01
N VAL A 222 0.75 -19.89 24.08
CA VAL A 222 1.25 -18.52 24.23
C VAL A 222 0.60 -17.93 25.48
N ALA A 223 1.35 -17.15 26.27
CA ALA A 223 0.73 -16.39 27.36
C ALA A 223 -0.24 -15.35 26.78
N SER A 224 -1.42 -15.17 27.37
CA SER A 224 -2.38 -14.19 26.87
C SER A 224 -1.77 -12.78 26.86
N GLN A 225 -2.03 -12.04 25.78
CA GLN A 225 -1.47 -10.72 25.55
C GLN A 225 -2.56 -9.67 25.72
N PRO A 226 -2.49 -8.80 26.75
CA PRO A 226 -3.27 -7.56 26.75
C PRO A 226 -2.97 -6.74 25.51
N ILE A 227 -3.95 -6.05 24.93
CA ILE A 227 -3.75 -5.25 23.70
C ILE A 227 -2.70 -4.14 23.88
N THR A 228 -2.47 -3.69 25.11
CA THR A 228 -1.38 -2.76 25.46
C THR A 228 0.03 -3.30 25.13
N ASN A 229 0.18 -4.61 24.91
CA ASN A 229 1.44 -5.24 24.51
C ASN A 229 1.71 -5.15 23.01
N LEU A 230 0.76 -4.66 22.19
CA LEU A 230 0.76 -4.80 20.72
C LEU A 230 2.08 -4.38 20.03
N ALA A 231 2.71 -3.30 20.48
CA ALA A 231 3.99 -2.82 19.96
C ALA A 231 5.18 -3.77 20.18
N GLY A 232 5.05 -4.74 21.10
CA GLY A 232 6.03 -5.79 21.38
C GLY A 232 5.62 -7.17 20.82
N LEU A 233 4.66 -7.23 19.91
CA LEU A 233 4.20 -8.46 19.25
C LEU A 233 4.68 -8.53 17.80
N SER A 234 5.09 -9.72 17.36
CA SER A 234 5.24 -10.03 15.93
C SER A 234 4.90 -11.48 15.64
N LEU A 235 4.33 -11.70 14.45
CA LEU A 235 3.93 -13.02 13.95
C LEU A 235 4.67 -13.27 12.65
N SER A 236 5.26 -14.46 12.49
CA SER A 236 5.95 -14.84 11.24
C SER A 236 5.45 -16.18 10.73
N GLY A 237 5.31 -16.29 9.41
CA GLY A 237 5.25 -17.57 8.72
C GLY A 237 6.60 -17.81 8.04
N ASN A 238 7.18 -19.00 8.23
CA ASN A 238 8.41 -19.45 7.56
C ASN A 238 8.13 -20.77 6.85
N VAL A 239 8.49 -20.87 5.58
CA VAL A 239 8.03 -21.93 4.67
C VAL A 239 9.21 -22.55 3.93
N THR A 240 9.20 -23.87 3.83
CA THR A 240 10.23 -24.69 3.20
C THR A 240 9.59 -25.89 2.51
N SER A 241 10.28 -26.55 1.58
CA SER A 241 9.77 -27.74 0.88
C SER A 241 9.61 -29.01 1.75
N THR A 242 9.58 -28.86 3.07
CA THR A 242 9.27 -29.94 4.03
C THR A 242 8.35 -29.48 5.16
N THR A 243 8.45 -28.23 5.62
CA THR A 243 7.66 -27.69 6.74
C THR A 243 7.32 -26.20 6.61
N ASP A 244 6.07 -25.88 6.91
CA ASP A 244 5.56 -24.55 7.23
C ASP A 244 5.61 -24.37 8.75
N THR A 245 6.04 -23.20 9.22
CA THR A 245 6.25 -22.91 10.65
C THR A 245 5.72 -21.53 11.00
N VAL A 246 4.77 -21.49 11.94
CA VAL A 246 4.41 -20.24 12.62
C VAL A 246 5.45 -19.92 13.69
N VAL A 247 5.82 -18.65 13.81
CA VAL A 247 6.59 -18.11 14.95
C VAL A 247 5.83 -16.92 15.54
N MET A 248 5.40 -17.04 16.78
CA MET A 248 4.80 -15.93 17.55
C MET A 248 5.84 -15.39 18.53
N THR A 249 6.01 -14.07 18.54
CA THR A 249 6.98 -13.37 19.37
C THR A 249 6.28 -12.37 20.29
N THR A 250 6.74 -12.33 21.53
CA THR A 250 6.25 -11.48 22.62
C THR A 250 7.41 -10.93 23.43
N GLY A 251 7.17 -9.96 24.31
CA GLY A 251 8.15 -9.53 25.31
C GLY A 251 8.63 -10.63 26.29
N GLY A 252 7.96 -11.78 26.34
CA GLY A 252 8.41 -12.96 27.10
C GLY A 252 9.33 -13.91 26.33
N GLY A 253 9.60 -13.64 25.05
CA GLY A 253 10.31 -14.52 24.13
C GLY A 253 9.44 -14.97 22.95
N SER A 254 9.94 -15.96 22.21
CA SER A 254 9.34 -16.45 20.97
C SER A 254 8.96 -17.93 21.09
N VAL A 255 7.89 -18.34 20.42
CA VAL A 255 7.45 -19.73 20.34
C VAL A 255 7.10 -20.09 18.90
N SER A 256 7.24 -21.37 18.53
CA SER A 256 6.95 -21.84 17.18
C SER A 256 6.25 -23.20 17.15
N ALA A 257 5.53 -23.45 16.05
CA ALA A 257 4.90 -24.73 15.75
C ALA A 257 4.98 -25.01 14.25
N SER A 258 5.39 -26.22 13.88
CA SER A 258 5.63 -26.62 12.48
C SER A 258 4.66 -27.69 11.99
N THR A 259 4.06 -27.46 10.83
CA THR A 259 3.30 -28.46 10.07
C THR A 259 4.22 -29.08 8.99
N ALA A 260 3.69 -29.87 8.05
CA ALA A 260 4.46 -30.33 6.90
C ALA A 260 3.90 -29.65 5.65
N ASP A 261 4.80 -29.13 4.80
CA ASP A 261 4.44 -28.37 3.60
C ASP A 261 3.42 -29.10 2.73
N SER A 262 3.53 -30.44 2.64
CA SER A 262 2.59 -31.32 1.93
C SER A 262 1.14 -31.31 2.45
N THR A 263 0.75 -30.36 3.31
CA THR A 263 -0.64 -30.09 3.72
C THR A 263 -1.37 -29.24 2.67
N LEU A 264 -0.69 -28.25 2.08
CA LEU A 264 -1.17 -27.48 0.92
C LEU A 264 -0.08 -27.20 -0.15
N SER A 265 1.19 -27.43 0.16
CA SER A 265 2.40 -27.10 -0.62
C SER A 265 2.57 -25.62 -0.91
N LEU A 266 2.42 -24.80 0.14
CA LEU A 266 2.61 -23.35 0.10
C LEU A 266 4.01 -22.96 -0.41
N SER A 267 5.06 -23.75 -0.13
CA SER A 267 6.43 -23.48 -0.60
C SER A 267 6.61 -23.46 -2.11
N ALA A 268 5.66 -24.00 -2.88
CA ALA A 268 5.70 -24.01 -4.34
C ALA A 268 4.99 -22.79 -4.99
N ALA A 269 4.23 -22.01 -4.21
CA ALA A 269 3.30 -21.01 -4.76
C ALA A 269 3.20 -19.68 -3.99
N TRP A 270 3.71 -19.58 -2.75
CA TRP A 270 3.56 -18.38 -1.93
C TRP A 270 4.31 -17.18 -2.51
N ASN A 271 3.59 -16.17 -3.00
CA ASN A 271 4.14 -14.94 -3.59
C ASN A 271 3.51 -13.66 -3.04
N THR A 272 2.40 -13.76 -2.30
CA THR A 272 1.68 -12.62 -1.71
C THR A 272 1.28 -12.92 -0.27
N VAL A 273 1.39 -11.92 0.61
CA VAL A 273 1.08 -12.03 2.04
C VAL A 273 0.35 -10.81 2.59
N GLU A 274 -0.78 -11.04 3.26
CA GLU A 274 -1.47 -10.09 4.14
C GLU A 274 -0.95 -10.26 5.57
N PHE A 275 -0.93 -9.20 6.39
CA PHE A 275 -0.82 -9.34 7.84
C PHE A 275 -1.68 -8.29 8.54
N MET A 276 -2.61 -8.76 9.37
CA MET A 276 -3.57 -7.90 10.06
C MET A 276 -3.85 -8.34 11.49
N ILE A 277 -4.44 -7.41 12.25
CA ILE A 277 -5.07 -7.67 13.55
C ILE A 277 -6.58 -7.58 13.38
N GLY A 278 -7.30 -8.60 13.83
CA GLY A 278 -8.75 -8.68 13.71
C GLY A 278 -9.37 -9.49 14.84
N GLY A 279 -10.67 -9.80 14.75
CA GLY A 279 -11.33 -10.61 15.78
C GLY A 279 -10.68 -11.99 15.97
N ASN A 280 -10.91 -12.64 17.11
CA ASN A 280 -10.41 -13.98 17.36
C ASN A 280 -11.24 -15.05 16.62
N GLY A 281 -11.25 -15.02 15.29
CA GLY A 281 -11.86 -16.04 14.40
C GLY A 281 -13.37 -15.94 14.21
N GLY A 282 -13.89 -16.67 13.22
CA GLY A 282 -15.32 -16.81 12.90
C GLY A 282 -15.96 -15.56 12.29
N GLY A 283 -15.20 -14.81 11.47
CA GLY A 283 -15.64 -13.52 10.88
C GLY A 283 -15.82 -12.41 11.91
N SER A 284 -15.26 -12.55 13.12
CA SER A 284 -15.45 -11.58 14.20
C SER A 284 -14.59 -10.31 14.04
N GLN A 285 -15.02 -9.24 14.71
CA GLN A 285 -14.33 -7.95 14.74
C GLN A 285 -13.55 -7.75 16.05
N ALA A 286 -12.31 -7.27 15.97
CA ALA A 286 -11.59 -6.69 17.10
C ALA A 286 -11.93 -5.21 17.26
N THR A 287 -12.49 -4.82 18.39
CA THR A 287 -13.03 -3.46 18.61
C THR A 287 -12.10 -2.65 19.50
N PHE A 288 -11.19 -1.90 18.88
CA PHE A 288 -10.31 -0.94 19.56
C PHE A 288 -11.10 0.25 20.14
N ASN A 289 -10.59 0.82 21.23
CA ASN A 289 -11.14 2.06 21.80
C ASN A 289 -11.05 3.25 20.81
N PRO A 290 -11.95 4.24 20.91
CA PRO A 290 -11.82 5.51 20.18
C PRO A 290 -10.49 6.19 20.49
N GLY A 291 -9.92 6.88 19.49
CA GLY A 291 -8.60 7.50 19.60
C GLY A 291 -7.43 6.57 19.25
N SER A 292 -7.69 5.38 18.69
CA SER A 292 -6.66 4.41 18.35
C SER A 292 -6.09 4.64 16.95
N THR A 293 -4.76 4.58 16.84
CA THR A 293 -4.03 4.53 15.57
C THR A 293 -2.84 3.58 15.69
N ILE A 294 -2.66 2.71 14.71
CA ILE A 294 -1.53 1.78 14.61
C ILE A 294 -0.89 1.91 13.23
N THR A 295 0.43 1.69 13.13
CA THR A 295 1.08 1.44 11.85
C THR A 295 1.51 -0.01 11.80
N VAL A 296 0.83 -0.80 10.97
CA VAL A 296 1.15 -2.20 10.68
C VAL A 296 2.37 -2.25 9.75
N GLN A 297 3.23 -3.25 9.92
CA GLN A 297 4.39 -3.51 9.06
C GLN A 297 4.43 -4.99 8.67
N THR A 298 4.44 -5.25 7.36
CA THR A 298 4.57 -6.60 6.78
C THR A 298 5.90 -6.68 6.05
N ALA A 299 6.86 -7.41 6.62
CA ALA A 299 8.18 -7.65 6.03
C ALA A 299 8.20 -8.98 5.26
N THR A 300 8.74 -8.97 4.04
CA THR A 300 8.78 -10.14 3.13
C THR A 300 10.17 -10.77 3.07
N HIS A 301 10.25 -12.09 3.21
CA HIS A 301 11.51 -12.84 3.15
C HIS A 301 11.54 -13.67 1.85
N ASN A 302 12.23 -13.17 0.84
CA ASN A 302 12.41 -13.84 -0.47
C ASN A 302 13.87 -13.88 -0.97
N GLY A 303 14.83 -13.52 -0.11
CA GLY A 303 16.25 -13.43 -0.45
C GLY A 303 16.66 -12.20 -1.28
N THR A 304 15.75 -11.24 -1.52
CA THR A 304 16.04 -9.99 -2.24
C THR A 304 16.01 -8.77 -1.32
N THR A 305 16.52 -7.63 -1.79
CA THR A 305 16.41 -6.33 -1.11
C THR A 305 15.41 -5.38 -1.77
N ASN A 306 14.59 -5.90 -2.69
CA ASN A 306 13.63 -5.11 -3.46
C ASN A 306 12.40 -4.82 -2.58
N ALA A 307 11.86 -3.59 -2.64
CA ALA A 307 10.58 -3.30 -1.99
C ALA A 307 9.47 -4.24 -2.51
N PRO A 308 8.53 -4.69 -1.67
CA PRO A 308 7.41 -5.51 -2.12
C PRO A 308 6.49 -4.72 -3.05
N THR A 309 5.78 -5.41 -3.93
CA THR A 309 4.59 -4.86 -4.59
C THR A 309 3.49 -4.69 -3.55
N CYS A 310 2.90 -3.52 -3.46
CA CYS A 310 1.69 -3.29 -2.66
C CYS A 310 0.45 -3.68 -3.45
N LEU A 311 -0.52 -4.29 -2.77
CA LEU A 311 -1.86 -4.62 -3.25
C LEU A 311 -2.89 -4.16 -2.21
N THR A 312 -3.92 -3.41 -2.60
CA THR A 312 -5.08 -3.09 -1.74
C THR A 312 -6.08 -4.24 -1.74
N GLU A 313 -5.69 -5.37 -1.14
CA GLU A 313 -6.48 -6.60 -1.07
C GLU A 313 -6.16 -7.32 0.25
N GLY A 314 -7.19 -7.84 0.91
CA GLY A 314 -7.09 -8.73 2.07
C GLY A 314 -7.75 -10.09 1.83
N PHE A 315 -7.32 -11.12 2.54
CA PHE A 315 -7.71 -12.52 2.33
C PHE A 315 -8.47 -13.15 3.50
N THR A 316 -8.50 -12.50 4.67
CA THR A 316 -9.33 -12.92 5.83
C THR A 316 -10.70 -12.26 5.85
N GLY A 317 -11.69 -12.97 6.39
CA GLY A 317 -13.05 -12.52 6.70
C GLY A 317 -13.21 -11.96 8.12
N GLU A 318 -12.20 -12.11 8.99
CA GLU A 318 -12.15 -11.34 10.24
C GLU A 318 -11.85 -9.86 9.97
N THR A 319 -12.19 -8.99 10.92
CA THR A 319 -12.08 -7.52 10.79
C THR A 319 -11.55 -6.86 12.06
N ASN A 320 -11.17 -5.58 11.97
CA ASN A 320 -11.11 -4.68 13.12
C ASN A 320 -11.98 -3.43 12.89
N ASN A 321 -12.05 -2.50 13.85
CA ASN A 321 -12.87 -1.28 13.74
C ASN A 321 -12.07 0.00 13.37
N LEU A 322 -10.84 -0.15 12.91
CA LEU A 322 -10.03 0.91 12.32
C LEU A 322 -10.30 0.95 10.80
N ASN A 323 -10.08 2.12 10.19
CA ASN A 323 -10.03 2.28 8.74
C ASN A 323 -8.57 2.18 8.28
N LEU A 324 -8.32 1.70 7.06
CA LEU A 324 -7.09 2.04 6.35
C LEU A 324 -7.01 3.56 6.14
N VAL A 325 -5.81 4.13 6.24
CA VAL A 325 -5.56 5.58 6.14
C VAL A 325 -4.34 5.86 5.28
N SER A 326 -4.53 6.72 4.28
CA SER A 326 -3.50 7.22 3.36
C SER A 326 -2.75 6.12 2.59
N THR A 327 -1.80 6.53 1.75
CA THR A 327 -0.95 5.64 0.96
C THR A 327 -0.04 4.79 1.84
N ALA A 328 0.10 3.50 1.53
CA ALA A 328 1.06 2.63 2.20
C ALA A 328 2.52 3.03 1.87
N ALA A 329 3.41 2.93 2.86
CA ALA A 329 4.82 3.32 2.74
C ALA A 329 5.73 2.10 2.50
N TYR A 330 6.78 2.28 1.69
CA TYR A 330 7.65 1.20 1.23
C TYR A 330 9.09 1.34 1.71
N ALA A 331 9.64 0.25 2.22
CA ALA A 331 11.06 0.14 2.57
C ALA A 331 11.72 -0.95 1.72
N PRO A 332 12.63 -0.62 0.78
CA PRO A 332 13.61 -1.56 0.26
C PRO A 332 14.76 -1.78 1.27
N GLY A 333 15.69 -2.68 0.96
CA GLY A 333 16.90 -2.92 1.77
C GLY A 333 16.91 -4.28 2.46
N ALA A 334 17.59 -4.40 3.60
CA ALA A 334 17.88 -5.68 4.26
C ALA A 334 16.67 -6.39 4.89
N SER A 335 15.53 -5.71 5.04
CA SER A 335 14.25 -6.30 5.42
C SER A 335 13.15 -5.55 4.66
N PRO A 336 12.85 -5.95 3.41
CA PRO A 336 11.86 -5.27 2.61
C PRO A 336 10.48 -5.34 3.25
N SER A 337 9.77 -4.22 3.31
CA SER A 337 8.45 -4.17 3.94
C SER A 337 7.53 -3.12 3.34
N ILE A 338 6.23 -3.42 3.40
CA ILE A 338 5.17 -2.42 3.34
C ILE A 338 4.81 -1.97 4.77
N ARG A 339 4.30 -0.75 4.90
CA ARG A 339 3.75 -0.19 6.14
C ARG A 339 2.42 0.48 5.85
N SER A 340 1.39 0.17 6.62
CA SER A 340 0.05 0.75 6.48
C SER A 340 -0.41 1.35 7.81
N THR A 341 -1.02 2.53 7.75
CA THR A 341 -1.61 3.16 8.94
C THR A 341 -3.09 2.81 9.02
N GLN A 342 -3.54 2.38 10.19
CA GLN A 342 -4.92 2.04 10.49
C GLN A 342 -5.41 2.91 11.66
N SER A 343 -6.55 3.60 11.52
CA SER A 343 -7.04 4.56 12.54
C SER A 343 -8.56 4.58 12.68
N ASN A 344 -9.06 4.90 13.87
CA ASN A 344 -10.44 5.32 14.10
C ASN A 344 -10.58 6.84 14.38
N ILE A 345 -9.56 7.63 14.02
CA ILE A 345 -9.57 9.10 14.02
C ILE A 345 -9.49 9.65 12.58
N ALA A 346 -8.55 9.14 11.78
CA ALA A 346 -8.31 9.58 10.41
C ALA A 346 -8.99 8.66 9.38
N THR A 347 -9.40 9.22 8.23
CA THR A 347 -10.24 8.54 7.23
C THR A 347 -9.93 8.97 5.77
N THR A 348 -8.67 9.29 5.46
CA THR A 348 -8.24 9.56 4.08
C THR A 348 -8.35 8.29 3.22
N PRO A 349 -8.59 8.40 1.89
CA PRO A 349 -8.62 7.24 1.00
C PRO A 349 -7.30 6.42 1.05
N PRO A 350 -7.37 5.08 1.14
CA PRO A 350 -6.22 4.21 1.01
C PRO A 350 -5.81 4.03 -0.45
N SER A 351 -4.51 3.87 -0.70
CA SER A 351 -3.93 3.52 -2.00
C SER A 351 -2.53 2.91 -1.86
N CYS A 352 -2.09 2.17 -2.87
CA CYS A 352 -0.69 1.78 -3.02
C CYS A 352 0.17 2.85 -3.71
N ALA A 353 -0.45 3.85 -4.34
CA ALA A 353 0.19 5.13 -4.65
C ALA A 353 -0.91 6.19 -4.78
N ALA A 354 -0.67 7.39 -4.25
CA ALA A 354 -1.51 8.56 -4.49
C ALA A 354 -0.79 9.54 -5.42
N ALA A 355 -1.60 10.34 -6.12
CA ALA A 355 -1.21 11.52 -6.88
C ALA A 355 -2.39 12.49 -6.86
N HIS A 356 -2.17 13.79 -6.91
CA HIS A 356 -3.25 14.77 -6.76
C HIS A 356 -3.19 15.90 -7.79
N GLY A 357 -4.33 16.54 -8.00
CA GLY A 357 -4.47 17.85 -8.61
C GLY A 357 -5.43 18.68 -7.77
N ILE A 358 -4.90 19.68 -7.06
CA ILE A 358 -5.63 20.46 -6.05
C ILE A 358 -5.62 21.96 -6.40
N GLY A 359 -6.58 22.70 -5.85
CA GLY A 359 -6.54 24.16 -5.86
C GLY A 359 -6.60 24.78 -7.26
N ASP A 360 -5.77 25.79 -7.49
CA ASP A 360 -5.55 26.43 -8.79
C ASP A 360 -4.67 25.60 -9.76
N THR A 361 -4.68 24.28 -9.59
CA THR A 361 -4.06 23.24 -10.43
C THR A 361 -2.57 22.99 -10.18
N HIS A 362 -2.20 23.00 -8.91
CA HIS A 362 -1.02 22.31 -8.39
C HIS A 362 -1.17 20.79 -8.59
N LEU A 363 -0.21 20.16 -9.27
CA LEU A 363 -0.20 18.72 -9.54
C LEU A 363 0.99 18.02 -8.87
N GLU A 364 0.76 16.91 -8.16
CA GLU A 364 1.81 16.00 -7.70
C GLU A 364 1.63 14.60 -8.29
N THR A 365 2.70 14.03 -8.85
CA THR A 365 2.70 12.69 -9.47
C THR A 365 2.81 11.54 -8.46
N PHE A 366 2.51 10.31 -8.89
CA PHE A 366 2.71 9.07 -8.11
C PHE A 366 4.16 8.79 -7.64
N GLY A 367 5.13 9.60 -8.06
CA GLY A 367 6.53 9.56 -7.61
C GLY A 367 6.96 10.79 -6.83
N GLY A 368 6.01 11.63 -6.39
CA GLY A 368 6.26 12.85 -5.61
C GLY A 368 6.87 13.99 -6.43
N THR A 369 6.53 14.13 -7.71
CA THR A 369 6.96 15.29 -8.52
C THR A 369 5.88 16.36 -8.53
N PHE A 370 6.12 17.47 -7.83
CA PHE A 370 5.22 18.63 -7.80
C PHE A 370 5.46 19.55 -9.01
N TYR A 371 4.39 20.10 -9.59
CA TYR A 371 4.43 21.22 -10.52
C TYR A 371 3.09 21.95 -10.71
N ASP A 372 3.15 23.23 -11.05
CA ASP A 372 1.98 24.07 -11.34
C ASP A 372 1.55 23.94 -12.82
N PHE A 373 0.27 23.65 -13.09
CA PHE A 373 -0.23 23.34 -14.44
C PHE A 373 -1.45 24.17 -14.88
N GLN A 374 -1.23 25.49 -14.95
CA GLN A 374 -2.18 26.58 -15.23
C GLN A 374 -2.74 26.61 -16.68
N ALA A 375 -2.96 25.45 -17.31
CA ALA A 375 -3.53 25.33 -18.66
C ALA A 375 -5.06 25.31 -18.65
N GLU A 376 -5.68 25.55 -19.81
CA GLU A 376 -7.12 25.34 -20.02
C GLU A 376 -7.38 24.20 -21.03
N GLY A 377 -8.29 23.28 -20.70
CA GLY A 377 -8.63 22.12 -21.54
C GLY A 377 -9.04 20.88 -20.76
N THR A 378 -9.53 19.85 -21.45
CA THR A 378 -9.59 18.49 -20.86
C THR A 378 -8.19 17.87 -20.92
N PHE A 379 -7.73 17.23 -19.85
CA PHE A 379 -6.45 16.51 -19.81
C PHE A 379 -6.57 15.09 -19.25
N THR A 380 -5.71 14.16 -19.69
CA THR A 380 -5.55 12.86 -19.02
C THR A 380 -4.66 13.04 -17.78
N LEU A 381 -5.25 12.96 -16.60
CA LEU A 381 -4.52 12.95 -15.34
C LEU A 381 -3.81 11.62 -15.11
N ALA A 382 -4.54 10.50 -15.22
CA ALA A 382 -4.00 9.17 -15.01
C ALA A 382 -4.67 8.13 -15.93
N ARG A 383 -3.93 7.07 -16.27
CA ARG A 383 -4.39 5.90 -17.02
C ARG A 383 -3.56 4.69 -16.61
N SER A 384 -4.20 3.73 -15.95
CA SER A 384 -3.70 2.38 -15.67
C SER A 384 -4.26 1.39 -16.70
N SER A 385 -4.20 0.09 -16.41
CA SER A 385 -4.95 -0.94 -17.16
C SER A 385 -6.43 -1.06 -16.77
N ALA A 386 -6.85 -0.47 -15.63
CA ALA A 386 -8.19 -0.63 -15.06
C ALA A 386 -8.96 0.70 -14.84
N MET A 387 -8.28 1.84 -15.00
CA MET A 387 -8.81 3.19 -14.75
C MET A 387 -8.26 4.19 -15.77
N THR A 388 -9.09 5.16 -16.19
CA THR A 388 -8.64 6.43 -16.81
C THR A 388 -9.31 7.61 -16.11
N VAL A 389 -8.53 8.53 -15.56
CA VAL A 389 -8.99 9.78 -14.93
C VAL A 389 -8.65 10.98 -15.83
N GLN A 390 -9.61 11.87 -16.00
CA GLN A 390 -9.47 13.14 -16.70
C GLN A 390 -9.99 14.30 -15.84
N SER A 391 -9.44 15.50 -16.03
CA SER A 391 -9.99 16.76 -15.51
C SER A 391 -10.30 17.74 -16.63
N GLN A 392 -11.21 18.66 -16.36
CA GLN A 392 -11.53 19.81 -17.21
C GLN A 392 -11.06 21.08 -16.51
N GLN A 393 -9.90 21.60 -16.91
CA GLN A 393 -9.35 22.86 -16.40
C GLN A 393 -9.95 24.05 -17.18
N VAL A 394 -10.32 25.12 -16.48
CA VAL A 394 -10.91 26.36 -17.03
C VAL A 394 -10.32 27.59 -16.32
N SER A 395 -10.33 28.76 -16.94
CA SER A 395 -9.82 29.99 -16.32
C SER A 395 -10.50 30.33 -14.99
N GLY A 396 -9.69 30.62 -13.97
CA GLY A 396 -10.11 31.19 -12.68
C GLY A 396 -10.66 32.62 -12.77
N ALA A 397 -10.71 33.24 -13.97
CA ALA A 397 -11.26 34.57 -14.19
C ALA A 397 -12.69 34.75 -13.66
N SER A 398 -13.51 33.69 -13.67
CA SER A 398 -14.87 33.68 -13.13
C SER A 398 -14.93 33.77 -11.59
N LEU A 399 -13.85 33.35 -10.92
CA LEU A 399 -13.63 33.45 -9.47
C LEU A 399 -12.87 34.74 -9.10
N GLY A 400 -12.36 35.48 -10.09
CA GLY A 400 -11.63 36.74 -9.94
C GLY A 400 -10.21 36.75 -10.51
N TRP A 401 -9.70 35.61 -10.97
CA TRP A 401 -8.25 35.35 -11.09
C TRP A 401 -7.88 34.83 -12.49
N PRO A 402 -7.70 35.72 -13.48
CA PRO A 402 -7.48 35.34 -14.88
C PRO A 402 -6.08 34.79 -15.20
N GLY A 403 -5.17 34.78 -14.21
CA GLY A 403 -3.81 34.23 -14.35
C GLY A 403 -3.68 32.75 -13.98
N ALA A 404 -4.73 32.15 -13.44
CA ALA A 404 -4.76 30.76 -12.97
C ALA A 404 -5.91 29.97 -13.63
N SER A 405 -5.85 28.64 -13.55
CA SER A 405 -6.94 27.75 -13.95
C SER A 405 -7.44 26.90 -12.78
N VAL A 406 -8.64 26.33 -12.91
CA VAL A 406 -9.25 25.45 -11.90
C VAL A 406 -9.96 24.29 -12.58
N ASN A 407 -10.02 23.13 -11.92
CA ASN A 407 -10.86 22.01 -12.40
C ASN A 407 -12.35 22.37 -12.24
N SER A 408 -13.09 22.58 -13.34
CA SER A 408 -14.57 22.73 -13.28
C SER A 408 -15.27 21.38 -13.06
N GLY A 409 -14.59 20.29 -13.38
CA GLY A 409 -15.02 18.93 -13.10
C GLY A 409 -13.91 17.92 -13.36
N VAL A 410 -14.08 16.73 -12.79
CA VAL A 410 -13.19 15.58 -13.00
C VAL A 410 -14.02 14.33 -13.24
N ALA A 411 -13.50 13.39 -14.02
CA ALA A 411 -14.20 12.16 -14.36
C ALA A 411 -13.26 10.97 -14.46
N THR A 412 -13.76 9.80 -14.08
CA THR A 412 -13.10 8.51 -14.22
C THR A 412 -13.93 7.56 -15.09
N GLN A 413 -13.23 6.73 -15.86
CA GLN A 413 -13.76 5.50 -16.43
C GLN A 413 -13.05 4.32 -15.78
N MET A 414 -13.84 3.38 -15.25
CA MET A 414 -13.39 2.13 -14.63
C MET A 414 -14.24 1.00 -15.20
N GLY A 415 -13.61 -0.09 -15.63
CA GLY A 415 -14.31 -1.20 -16.28
C GLY A 415 -15.24 -0.76 -17.44
N ALA A 416 -16.55 -0.84 -17.21
CA ALA A 416 -17.60 -0.38 -18.13
C ALA A 416 -18.26 0.95 -17.71
N ASP A 417 -18.07 1.37 -16.46
CA ASP A 417 -18.84 2.43 -15.83
C ASP A 417 -18.07 3.78 -15.92
N THR A 418 -18.82 4.88 -15.90
CA THR A 418 -18.27 6.24 -16.02
C THR A 418 -18.84 7.17 -14.97
N VAL A 419 -17.97 7.82 -14.20
CA VAL A 419 -18.37 8.68 -13.09
C VAL A 419 -17.67 10.03 -13.17
N ALA A 420 -18.45 11.11 -13.20
CA ALA A 420 -17.96 12.48 -13.20
C ALA A 420 -18.49 13.26 -12.00
N VAL A 421 -17.66 14.17 -11.47
CA VAL A 421 -17.97 15.07 -10.37
C VAL A 421 -17.70 16.50 -10.85
N CYS A 422 -18.78 17.26 -11.02
CA CYS A 422 -18.78 18.57 -11.68
C CYS A 422 -19.09 19.67 -10.65
N ALA A 423 -18.31 20.75 -10.60
CA ALA A 423 -18.60 21.89 -9.73
C ALA A 423 -19.98 22.52 -10.02
N SER A 424 -20.42 22.49 -11.28
CA SER A 424 -21.68 23.09 -11.73
C SER A 424 -22.95 22.30 -11.37
N ARG A 425 -22.85 21.00 -11.03
CA ARG A 425 -24.04 20.12 -10.82
C ARG A 425 -23.87 18.92 -9.89
N GLY A 426 -22.68 18.66 -9.37
CA GLY A 426 -22.37 17.50 -8.55
C GLY A 426 -22.11 16.22 -9.37
N LEU A 427 -22.56 15.08 -8.84
CA LEU A 427 -22.28 13.73 -9.35
C LEU A 427 -23.10 13.40 -10.61
N VAL A 428 -22.43 12.80 -11.58
CA VAL A 428 -22.99 12.19 -12.79
C VAL A 428 -22.45 10.76 -12.91
N VAL A 429 -23.33 9.79 -13.10
CA VAL A 429 -22.99 8.37 -13.32
C VAL A 429 -23.60 7.95 -14.66
N ASP A 430 -22.78 7.42 -15.57
CA ASP A 430 -23.18 6.96 -16.91
C ASP A 430 -24.01 8.00 -17.68
N GLY A 431 -23.50 9.23 -17.69
CA GLY A 431 -24.13 10.41 -18.30
C GLY A 431 -25.38 10.92 -17.58
N THR A 432 -25.85 10.25 -16.52
CA THR A 432 -27.06 10.58 -15.77
C THR A 432 -26.71 11.33 -14.48
N ALA A 433 -27.35 12.46 -14.22
CA ALA A 433 -27.14 13.19 -12.95
C ALA A 433 -27.69 12.39 -11.76
N THR A 434 -26.88 12.18 -10.73
CA THR A 434 -27.17 11.22 -9.64
C THR A 434 -27.04 11.88 -8.27
N SER A 435 -28.09 11.80 -7.46
CA SER A 435 -28.06 12.27 -6.07
C SER A 435 -27.51 11.18 -5.13
N LEU A 436 -26.40 11.49 -4.44
CA LEU A 436 -25.88 10.67 -3.34
C LEU A 436 -25.74 11.54 -2.08
N ALA A 437 -26.32 11.08 -0.98
CA ALA A 437 -26.22 11.74 0.33
C ALA A 437 -24.84 11.48 0.97
N SER A 438 -24.40 12.36 1.87
CA SER A 438 -23.19 12.10 2.68
C SER A 438 -23.42 10.89 3.59
N GLY A 439 -22.42 10.01 3.68
CA GLY A 439 -22.55 8.66 4.26
C GLY A 439 -23.16 7.64 3.29
N GLY A 440 -23.57 8.06 2.09
CA GLY A 440 -24.14 7.19 1.07
C GLY A 440 -23.09 6.35 0.33
N THR A 441 -23.49 5.15 -0.06
CA THR A 441 -22.78 4.28 -1.00
C THR A 441 -23.70 3.95 -2.16
N LEU A 442 -23.15 3.94 -3.38
CA LEU A 442 -23.75 3.43 -4.60
C LEU A 442 -22.82 2.36 -5.17
N SER A 443 -23.33 1.15 -5.41
CA SER A 443 -22.62 0.08 -6.13
C SER A 443 -23.07 0.07 -7.58
N LEU A 444 -22.13 -0.09 -8.51
CA LEU A 444 -22.34 -0.05 -9.95
C LEU A 444 -22.24 -1.48 -10.57
N PRO A 445 -22.77 -1.71 -11.78
CA PRO A 445 -22.90 -3.05 -12.35
C PRO A 445 -21.57 -3.77 -12.64
N SER A 446 -20.46 -3.05 -12.83
CA SER A 446 -19.13 -3.64 -13.03
C SER A 446 -18.50 -4.21 -11.76
N GLY A 447 -19.02 -3.83 -10.59
CA GLY A 447 -18.37 -4.01 -9.29
C GLY A 447 -17.80 -2.72 -8.70
N ASP A 448 -17.70 -1.64 -9.48
CA ASP A 448 -17.26 -0.33 -9.03
C ASP A 448 -18.19 0.27 -7.94
N ARG A 449 -17.64 1.15 -7.10
CA ARG A 449 -18.33 1.75 -5.97
C ARG A 449 -18.12 3.26 -5.92
N VAL A 450 -19.20 4.01 -5.74
CA VAL A 450 -19.17 5.44 -5.39
C VAL A 450 -19.55 5.62 -3.92
N VAL A 451 -18.75 6.35 -3.15
CA VAL A 451 -19.00 6.70 -1.75
C VAL A 451 -18.93 8.22 -1.61
N ARG A 452 -19.84 8.80 -0.82
CA ARG A 452 -19.79 10.24 -0.50
C ARG A 452 -19.54 10.49 0.98
N THR A 453 -18.53 11.29 1.29
CA THR A 453 -18.22 11.79 2.64
C THR A 453 -18.11 13.32 2.60
N GLY A 454 -19.12 14.03 3.11
CA GLY A 454 -19.19 15.49 3.03
C GLY A 454 -19.31 16.00 1.59
N SER A 455 -18.31 16.76 1.15
CA SER A 455 -18.13 17.20 -0.25
C SER A 455 -17.34 16.22 -1.12
N GLN A 456 -16.64 15.25 -0.52
CA GLN A 456 -15.82 14.30 -1.25
C GLN A 456 -16.64 13.13 -1.80
N TYR A 457 -16.39 12.77 -3.05
CA TYR A 457 -16.88 11.58 -3.74
C TYR A 457 -15.70 10.69 -4.09
N LEU A 458 -15.60 9.55 -3.43
CA LEU A 458 -14.69 8.48 -3.83
C LEU A 458 -15.38 7.62 -4.89
N VAL A 459 -14.68 7.33 -5.98
CA VAL A 459 -14.97 6.22 -6.90
C VAL A 459 -13.83 5.21 -6.78
N THR A 460 -14.14 3.91 -6.75
CA THR A 460 -13.13 2.84 -6.60
C THR A 460 -13.58 1.58 -7.33
N ASN A 461 -12.65 0.94 -8.04
CA ASN A 461 -12.89 -0.32 -8.75
C ASN A 461 -12.53 -1.55 -7.90
N PRO A 462 -12.90 -2.78 -8.29
CA PRO A 462 -12.56 -4.00 -7.56
C PRO A 462 -11.06 -4.32 -7.47
N GLN A 463 -10.17 -3.56 -8.14
CA GLN A 463 -8.72 -3.68 -8.02
C GLN A 463 -8.12 -2.62 -7.07
N GLY A 464 -8.94 -1.70 -6.55
CA GLY A 464 -8.53 -0.62 -5.65
C GLY A 464 -7.95 0.64 -6.32
N ASP A 465 -7.87 0.67 -7.65
CA ASP A 465 -7.64 1.94 -8.36
C ASP A 465 -8.85 2.86 -8.07
N SER A 466 -8.58 4.13 -7.77
CA SER A 466 -9.57 5.06 -7.21
C SER A 466 -9.40 6.51 -7.67
N MET A 467 -10.51 7.25 -7.65
CA MET A 467 -10.56 8.70 -7.85
C MET A 467 -11.41 9.32 -6.74
N ALA A 468 -10.80 10.14 -5.88
CA ALA A 468 -11.50 10.93 -4.87
C ALA A 468 -11.60 12.39 -5.35
N ALA A 469 -12.82 12.86 -5.59
CA ALA A 469 -13.11 14.22 -6.05
C ALA A 469 -13.79 15.03 -4.94
N THR A 470 -13.19 16.15 -4.52
CA THR A 470 -13.73 17.03 -3.47
C THR A 470 -14.40 18.24 -4.11
N LEU A 471 -15.72 18.39 -3.92
CA LEU A 471 -16.46 19.57 -4.41
C LEU A 471 -16.22 20.79 -3.51
N ASN A 472 -15.60 21.82 -4.06
CA ASN A 472 -15.44 23.13 -3.43
C ASN A 472 -16.38 24.16 -4.07
N THR A 473 -16.33 25.42 -3.61
CA THR A 473 -17.16 26.49 -4.16
C THR A 473 -16.63 26.96 -5.51
N GLY A 474 -17.03 26.27 -6.58
CA GLY A 474 -16.72 26.64 -7.97
C GLY A 474 -15.63 25.80 -8.65
N TYR A 475 -14.95 24.91 -7.93
CA TYR A 475 -13.88 24.04 -8.43
C TYR A 475 -13.93 22.65 -7.77
N VAL A 476 -13.11 21.72 -8.27
CA VAL A 476 -13.04 20.32 -7.81
C VAL A 476 -11.60 19.86 -7.62
N ASP A 477 -11.19 19.57 -6.38
CA ASP A 477 -9.91 18.88 -6.15
C ASP A 477 -10.02 17.42 -6.54
N VAL A 478 -8.94 16.81 -7.01
CA VAL A 478 -8.91 15.38 -7.34
C VAL A 478 -7.66 14.70 -6.80
N HIS A 479 -7.87 13.59 -6.12
CA HIS A 479 -6.82 12.65 -5.75
C HIS A 479 -7.07 11.36 -6.53
N VAL A 480 -6.02 10.78 -7.08
CA VAL A 480 -6.06 9.50 -7.79
C VAL A 480 -5.24 8.49 -7.00
N GLY A 481 -5.86 7.35 -6.67
CA GLY A 481 -5.22 6.23 -6.01
C GLY A 481 -4.99 5.07 -6.97
N LEU A 482 -3.87 4.37 -6.81
CA LEU A 482 -3.61 3.09 -7.47
C LEU A 482 -3.76 1.95 -6.46
N GLY A 483 -4.52 0.90 -6.80
CA GLY A 483 -4.72 -0.27 -5.93
C GLY A 483 -3.59 -1.29 -5.98
N THR A 484 -2.67 -1.14 -6.94
CA THR A 484 -1.41 -1.88 -7.00
C THR A 484 -0.26 -0.91 -7.27
N TYR A 485 0.88 -1.10 -6.61
CA TYR A 485 2.10 -0.34 -6.92
C TYR A 485 3.38 -1.15 -6.65
N PRO A 486 4.40 -1.10 -7.52
CA PRO A 486 4.44 -0.39 -8.80
C PRO A 486 3.58 -1.07 -9.89
N GLN A 487 2.87 -0.26 -10.68
CA GLN A 487 2.16 -0.72 -11.89
C GLN A 487 2.37 0.27 -13.06
N PRO A 488 2.11 -0.13 -14.32
CA PRO A 488 2.16 0.78 -15.46
C PRO A 488 1.05 1.84 -15.39
N VAL A 489 1.43 3.09 -15.13
CA VAL A 489 0.53 4.25 -15.12
C VAL A 489 1.08 5.38 -16.03
N THR A 490 0.19 6.15 -16.64
CA THR A 490 0.52 7.20 -17.61
C THR A 490 -0.44 8.39 -17.51
N GLY A 491 0.02 9.62 -17.79
CA GLY A 491 -0.78 10.84 -17.69
C GLY A 491 0.05 12.01 -17.15
N LEU A 492 -0.62 13.13 -16.82
CA LEU A 492 0.00 14.25 -16.10
C LEU A 492 0.47 13.83 -14.69
N LEU A 493 -0.31 13.03 -13.96
CA LEU A 493 0.02 12.56 -12.62
C LEU A 493 1.07 11.41 -12.60
N ALA A 494 1.75 11.14 -13.71
CA ALA A 494 2.67 10.00 -13.85
C ALA A 494 4.07 10.40 -14.30
N ASN A 495 5.07 9.96 -13.54
CA ASN A 495 6.48 10.00 -13.94
C ASN A 495 6.78 9.10 -15.15
N ALA A 496 7.98 9.26 -15.71
CA ALA A 496 8.52 8.25 -16.61
C ALA A 496 8.72 6.91 -15.86
N PRO A 497 8.38 5.74 -16.46
CA PRO A 497 8.45 4.45 -15.77
C PRO A 497 9.83 4.15 -15.15
N GLY A 498 9.84 3.81 -13.86
CA GLY A 498 11.06 3.51 -13.10
C GLY A 498 11.87 4.75 -12.67
N THR A 499 11.27 5.94 -12.67
CA THR A 499 11.90 7.20 -12.23
C THR A 499 10.97 8.00 -11.31
N THR A 500 11.55 8.83 -10.45
CA THR A 500 10.84 9.85 -9.66
C THR A 500 11.22 11.28 -10.08
N ASP A 501 12.23 11.43 -10.96
CA ASP A 501 12.86 12.69 -11.36
C ASP A 501 12.54 13.10 -12.80
N LYS A 502 11.58 12.44 -13.46
CA LYS A 502 11.29 12.62 -14.90
C LYS A 502 9.81 12.52 -15.21
N LEU A 503 9.38 13.28 -16.20
CA LEU A 503 8.04 13.26 -16.79
C LEU A 503 8.07 12.54 -18.15
N ARG A 504 6.91 12.11 -18.66
CA ARG A 504 6.82 11.45 -19.98
C ARG A 504 5.59 11.89 -20.77
N THR A 505 5.79 12.30 -22.02
CA THR A 505 4.68 12.64 -22.94
C THR A 505 3.82 11.41 -23.26
N SER A 506 2.60 11.63 -23.76
CA SER A 506 1.74 10.53 -24.25
C SER A 506 2.39 9.73 -25.39
N THR A 507 3.22 10.38 -26.19
CA THR A 507 4.04 9.78 -27.27
C THR A 507 5.28 9.03 -26.77
N GLY A 508 5.58 9.08 -25.46
CA GLY A 508 6.66 8.33 -24.83
C GLY A 508 8.00 9.07 -24.69
N THR A 509 8.11 10.32 -25.12
CA THR A 509 9.30 11.16 -24.91
C THR A 509 9.48 11.41 -23.41
N VAL A 510 10.66 11.07 -22.88
CA VAL A 510 11.02 11.31 -21.48
C VAL A 510 11.67 12.68 -21.33
N LEU A 511 11.20 13.46 -20.37
CA LEU A 511 11.69 14.80 -20.04
C LEU A 511 12.35 14.76 -18.65
N GLY A 512 13.58 15.26 -18.54
CA GLY A 512 14.20 15.54 -17.25
C GLY A 512 13.65 16.84 -16.65
N ILE A 513 13.69 16.95 -15.33
CA ILE A 513 13.19 18.12 -14.59
C ILE A 513 14.36 18.91 -13.95
N PRO A 514 14.20 20.21 -13.63
CA PRO A 514 13.05 21.06 -13.93
C PRO A 514 12.85 21.29 -15.43
N VAL A 515 11.61 21.59 -15.83
CA VAL A 515 11.21 21.88 -17.22
C VAL A 515 10.95 23.37 -17.40
N ASP A 516 11.25 23.92 -18.59
CA ASP A 516 10.90 25.30 -18.90
C ASP A 516 9.41 25.44 -19.24
N LEU A 517 8.86 26.65 -19.06
CA LEU A 517 7.46 27.01 -19.36
C LEU A 517 6.98 26.48 -20.72
N LYS A 518 7.77 26.66 -21.78
CA LYS A 518 7.37 26.28 -23.13
C LYS A 518 7.36 24.76 -23.29
N THR A 519 8.33 24.06 -22.72
CA THR A 519 8.38 22.59 -22.71
C THR A 519 7.25 21.99 -21.88
N LEU A 520 6.91 22.60 -20.72
CA LEU A 520 5.80 22.15 -19.88
C LEU A 520 4.47 22.22 -20.62
N TYR A 521 4.12 23.36 -21.22
CA TYR A 521 2.80 23.53 -21.85
C TYR A 521 2.77 22.97 -23.28
N THR A 522 3.62 23.48 -24.19
CA THR A 522 3.55 23.19 -25.64
C THR A 522 4.19 21.85 -26.07
N VAL A 523 4.69 21.04 -25.14
CA VAL A 523 5.26 19.71 -25.43
C VAL A 523 4.71 18.64 -24.49
N TYR A 524 4.71 18.88 -23.17
CA TYR A 524 4.21 17.90 -22.20
C TYR A 524 2.68 17.98 -22.04
N GLY A 525 2.15 19.14 -21.67
CA GLY A 525 0.72 19.39 -21.49
C GLY A 525 -0.10 19.11 -22.75
N ASP A 526 0.32 19.67 -23.88
CA ASP A 526 -0.30 19.42 -25.20
C ASP A 526 -0.32 17.93 -25.59
N SER A 527 0.66 17.13 -25.15
CA SER A 527 0.64 15.69 -25.40
C SER A 527 -0.45 14.95 -24.60
N TRP A 528 -0.87 15.50 -23.45
CA TRP A 528 -1.86 14.92 -22.56
C TRP A 528 -3.26 15.56 -22.68
N ARG A 529 -3.39 16.61 -23.50
CA ARG A 529 -4.66 17.29 -23.81
C ARG A 529 -5.59 16.33 -24.57
N VAL A 530 -6.85 16.28 -24.15
CA VAL A 530 -7.86 15.33 -24.65
C VAL A 530 -8.82 16.08 -25.59
N PRO A 531 -9.07 15.59 -26.82
CA PRO A 531 -10.08 16.16 -27.71
C PRO A 531 -11.51 15.99 -27.15
N ASP A 532 -12.42 16.94 -27.40
CA ASP A 532 -13.82 16.91 -26.95
C ASP A 532 -14.53 15.55 -27.14
N SER A 533 -14.27 14.87 -28.26
CA SER A 533 -14.86 13.57 -28.61
C SER A 533 -14.34 12.38 -27.80
N GLN A 534 -13.37 12.60 -26.91
CA GLN A 534 -12.77 11.62 -25.98
C GLN A 534 -12.82 12.11 -24.52
N SER A 535 -13.48 13.25 -24.26
CA SER A 535 -13.58 13.85 -22.93
C SER A 535 -14.66 13.16 -22.09
N LEU A 536 -14.23 12.46 -21.04
CA LEU A 536 -15.11 11.89 -20.00
C LEU A 536 -15.83 13.01 -19.22
N VAL A 537 -15.22 14.19 -19.14
CA VAL A 537 -15.71 15.33 -18.35
C VAL A 537 -16.76 16.16 -19.11
N ALA A 538 -16.93 15.95 -20.42
CA ALA A 538 -17.89 16.68 -21.25
C ALA A 538 -19.34 16.64 -20.73
N VAL A 539 -19.70 15.64 -19.92
CA VAL A 539 -21.01 15.53 -19.24
C VAL A 539 -21.27 16.66 -18.23
N CYS A 540 -20.23 17.33 -17.73
CA CYS A 540 -20.36 18.54 -16.90
C CYS A 540 -20.90 19.74 -17.68
N GLY A 541 -20.80 19.72 -19.02
CA GLY A 541 -21.34 20.74 -19.92
C GLY A 541 -20.55 22.05 -19.99
N ASP A 542 -19.54 22.22 -19.14
CA ASP A 542 -18.58 23.30 -19.20
C ASP A 542 -17.70 23.15 -20.44
N LYS A 543 -17.26 24.27 -21.03
CA LYS A 543 -16.35 24.28 -22.18
C LYS A 543 -15.20 25.23 -21.90
N ALA A 544 -14.00 24.70 -21.65
CA ALA A 544 -12.79 25.48 -21.86
C ALA A 544 -12.66 25.90 -23.33
N GLN A 545 -11.86 26.93 -23.57
CA GLN A 545 -11.18 27.09 -24.84
C GLN A 545 -9.73 26.65 -24.61
N PRO A 546 -9.20 25.65 -25.35
CA PRO A 546 -7.83 25.20 -25.16
C PRO A 546 -6.82 26.37 -25.24
N ALA A 547 -6.13 26.61 -24.13
CA ALA A 547 -5.19 27.71 -23.98
C ALA A 547 -4.04 27.30 -23.05
N ASP A 548 -2.92 28.00 -23.19
CA ASP A 548 -1.72 27.87 -22.35
C ASP A 548 -1.35 29.24 -21.77
N PRO A 549 -0.78 29.30 -20.55
CA PRO A 549 -0.36 30.53 -19.93
C PRO A 549 0.83 31.14 -20.68
N THR A 550 0.77 32.45 -20.96
CA THR A 550 1.83 33.17 -21.69
C THR A 550 3.02 33.58 -20.82
N ALA A 551 2.82 33.57 -19.49
CA ALA A 551 3.80 33.72 -18.43
C ALA A 551 3.27 33.00 -17.19
N PRO A 552 4.11 32.54 -16.25
CA PRO A 552 3.65 31.93 -15.02
C PRO A 552 3.11 32.96 -14.02
N PHE A 553 2.25 32.49 -13.11
CA PHE A 553 1.60 33.26 -12.06
C PHE A 553 2.01 32.68 -10.69
N TRP A 554 2.59 33.51 -9.81
CA TRP A 554 3.27 33.07 -8.57
C TRP A 554 2.84 33.89 -7.34
N GLU A 555 3.10 33.40 -6.11
CA GLU A 555 2.76 34.13 -4.86
C GLU A 555 3.42 35.51 -4.80
N ASN A 556 4.64 35.66 -5.34
CA ASN A 556 5.37 36.94 -5.32
C ASN A 556 4.73 38.06 -6.17
N GLN A 557 3.77 37.71 -7.04
CA GLN A 557 3.04 38.65 -7.90
C GLN A 557 1.80 39.24 -7.20
N LEU A 558 1.40 38.68 -6.06
CA LEU A 558 0.23 39.11 -5.31
C LEU A 558 0.44 40.48 -4.64
N PRO A 559 -0.63 41.29 -4.43
CA PRO A 559 -0.55 42.47 -3.59
C PRO A 559 -0.09 42.09 -2.17
N LYS A 560 0.98 42.72 -1.66
CA LYS A 560 1.65 42.28 -0.42
C LYS A 560 0.72 42.03 0.78
N ALA A 561 -0.32 42.86 0.98
CA ALA A 561 -1.26 42.68 2.08
C ALA A 561 -2.17 41.44 1.94
N LEU A 562 -2.36 40.92 0.72
CA LEU A 562 -3.05 39.66 0.45
C LEU A 562 -2.11 38.48 0.68
N HIS A 563 -0.91 38.52 0.08
CA HIS A 563 0.18 37.55 0.32
C HIS A 563 0.44 37.33 1.81
N ASP A 564 0.72 38.41 2.56
CA ASP A 564 1.07 38.33 3.99
C ASP A 564 -0.06 37.73 4.84
N LYS A 565 -1.32 37.89 4.41
CA LYS A 565 -2.48 37.28 5.06
C LYS A 565 -2.61 35.80 4.68
N ALA A 566 -2.50 35.48 3.39
CA ALA A 566 -2.66 34.12 2.88
C ALA A 566 -1.58 33.18 3.44
N GLN A 567 -0.31 33.60 3.39
CA GLN A 567 0.79 32.80 3.93
C GLN A 567 0.69 32.61 5.45
N ALA A 568 0.10 33.57 6.18
CA ALA A 568 -0.15 33.43 7.61
C ALA A 568 -1.21 32.34 7.92
N ILE A 569 -2.22 32.16 7.06
CA ILE A 569 -3.22 31.09 7.18
C ILE A 569 -2.57 29.72 6.92
N CYS A 570 -1.84 29.57 5.81
CA CYS A 570 -1.14 28.33 5.49
C CYS A 570 -0.12 27.90 6.58
N ARG A 571 0.60 28.86 7.16
CA ARG A 571 1.51 28.61 8.30
C ARG A 571 0.74 28.26 9.60
N GLN A 572 -0.48 28.77 9.79
CA GLN A 572 -1.34 28.41 10.93
C GLN A 572 -1.82 26.95 10.82
N ASP A 573 -2.20 26.52 9.61
CA ASP A 573 -2.57 25.13 9.30
C ASP A 573 -1.35 24.20 9.09
N ALA A 574 -0.17 24.69 9.52
CA ALA A 574 1.09 23.96 9.63
C ALA A 574 1.74 23.48 8.31
N VAL A 575 1.38 24.09 7.18
CA VAL A 575 2.16 23.99 5.92
C VAL A 575 3.55 24.59 6.14
N LYS A 576 4.60 23.84 5.78
CA LYS A 576 6.00 24.11 6.20
C LYS A 576 7.04 23.96 5.11
N ASP A 577 6.79 23.11 4.11
CA ASP A 577 7.66 23.04 2.93
C ASP A 577 7.55 24.36 2.14
N ALA A 578 8.61 24.74 1.43
CA ALA A 578 8.65 25.99 0.69
C ALA A 578 7.66 25.97 -0.49
N THR A 579 7.80 24.98 -1.38
CA THR A 579 6.98 24.86 -2.59
C THR A 579 5.50 24.65 -2.24
N LEU A 580 5.17 23.82 -1.24
CA LEU A 580 3.78 23.67 -0.78
C LEU A 580 3.20 24.93 -0.13
N LEU A 581 4.04 25.78 0.49
CA LEU A 581 3.60 27.02 1.11
C LEU A 581 3.39 28.13 0.07
N GLU A 582 4.22 28.21 -0.96
CA GLU A 582 4.04 29.09 -2.12
C GLU A 582 2.69 28.77 -2.80
N ALA A 583 2.46 27.49 -3.09
CA ALA A 583 1.21 26.97 -3.63
C ALA A 583 0.01 27.34 -2.74
N CYS A 584 0.02 26.94 -1.47
CA CYS A 584 -1.06 27.26 -0.52
C CYS A 584 -1.32 28.77 -0.39
N THR A 585 -0.29 29.61 -0.46
CA THR A 585 -0.45 31.07 -0.36
C THR A 585 -1.13 31.65 -1.60
N LEU A 586 -0.82 31.12 -2.78
CA LEU A 586 -1.53 31.44 -4.02
C LEU A 586 -3.00 30.99 -3.91
N ASP A 587 -3.23 29.75 -3.51
CA ASP A 587 -4.55 29.13 -3.39
C ASP A 587 -5.46 29.85 -2.38
N VAL A 588 -4.94 30.22 -1.21
CA VAL A 588 -5.66 31.01 -0.21
C VAL A 588 -5.91 32.46 -0.68
N ALA A 589 -5.04 33.01 -1.53
CA ALA A 589 -5.26 34.32 -2.12
C ALA A 589 -6.34 34.30 -3.22
N VAL A 590 -6.43 33.24 -4.02
CA VAL A 590 -7.32 33.18 -5.19
C VAL A 590 -8.64 32.43 -4.95
N LEU A 591 -8.61 31.29 -4.24
CA LEU A 591 -9.79 30.48 -3.90
C LEU A 591 -10.33 30.79 -2.50
N GLY A 592 -9.53 31.44 -1.66
CA GLY A 592 -9.91 31.96 -0.33
C GLY A 592 -9.49 31.08 0.84
N GLU A 593 -9.78 31.53 2.06
CA GLU A 593 -9.24 30.98 3.32
C GLU A 593 -9.42 29.47 3.52
N GLY A 594 -10.45 28.87 2.91
CA GLY A 594 -10.69 27.42 2.99
C GLY A 594 -9.74 26.55 2.16
N ALA A 595 -9.01 27.12 1.18
CA ALA A 595 -8.12 26.38 0.28
C ALA A 595 -6.92 25.75 1.02
N ALA A 596 -6.46 26.36 2.11
CA ALA A 596 -5.39 25.82 2.96
C ALA A 596 -5.66 24.37 3.42
N ALA A 597 -6.93 23.98 3.55
CA ALA A 597 -7.33 22.62 3.91
C ALA A 597 -6.85 21.55 2.92
N GLY A 598 -6.60 21.90 1.65
CA GLY A 598 -6.07 20.99 0.62
C GLY A 598 -4.62 20.58 0.84
N PHE A 599 -3.86 21.32 1.66
CA PHE A 599 -2.44 21.08 1.93
C PHE A 599 -2.18 20.44 3.31
N ILE A 600 -3.23 20.17 4.09
CA ILE A 600 -3.09 19.68 5.48
C ILE A 600 -2.73 18.19 5.49
N GLY A 601 -1.43 17.92 5.58
CA GLY A 601 -0.88 16.56 5.70
C GLY A 601 -0.31 15.99 4.41
N GLU A 602 -0.26 16.78 3.33
CA GLU A 602 0.41 16.39 2.10
C GLU A 602 1.91 16.15 2.32
N PRO A 603 2.52 15.20 1.59
CA PRO A 603 3.94 14.88 1.72
C PRO A 603 4.81 16.03 1.21
N VAL A 604 6.05 16.14 1.71
CA VAL A 604 7.05 17.02 1.08
C VAL A 604 7.36 16.48 -0.32
N PRO A 605 7.29 17.30 -1.39
CA PRO A 605 7.59 16.85 -2.74
C PRO A 605 8.97 16.18 -2.84
N ALA A 606 9.01 14.99 -3.44
CA ALA A 606 10.26 14.27 -3.68
C ALA A 606 11.13 14.94 -4.75
N ASN A 607 10.50 15.63 -5.71
CA ASN A 607 11.12 16.53 -6.66
C ASN A 607 10.13 17.66 -7.04
N VAL A 608 10.65 18.75 -7.60
CA VAL A 608 9.85 19.85 -8.14
C VAL A 608 10.21 20.05 -9.62
N ALA A 609 9.22 20.11 -10.50
CA ALA A 609 9.45 20.20 -11.95
C ALA A 609 9.17 21.58 -12.54
N PHE A 610 8.22 22.34 -12.00
CA PHE A 610 7.92 23.72 -12.39
C PHE A 610 7.13 24.46 -11.29
N SER A 611 7.68 25.55 -10.77
CA SER A 611 7.17 26.38 -9.66
C SER A 611 7.98 27.69 -9.56
N GLU A 612 7.65 28.60 -8.63
CA GLU A 612 8.48 29.78 -8.35
C GLU A 612 9.93 29.38 -7.97
N ASP A 613 10.07 28.47 -6.99
CA ASP A 613 11.33 27.83 -6.54
C ASP A 613 12.25 27.37 -7.69
N THR A 614 11.68 26.88 -8.80
CA THR A 614 12.43 26.32 -9.94
C THR A 614 12.59 27.25 -11.15
N ALA A 615 11.79 28.31 -11.24
CA ALA A 615 11.86 29.29 -12.33
C ALA A 615 13.11 30.19 -12.26
N GLY A 616 13.67 30.39 -11.06
CA GLY A 616 14.81 31.24 -10.80
C GLY A 616 14.47 32.74 -10.78
N PRO A 617 15.35 33.59 -10.21
CA PRO A 617 15.03 35.00 -9.97
C PRO A 617 14.91 35.78 -11.30
N PRO A 618 13.79 36.50 -11.55
CA PRO A 618 13.65 37.29 -12.76
C PRO A 618 14.74 38.37 -12.82
N ASN A 619 15.60 38.25 -13.83
CA ASN A 619 16.79 39.10 -14.07
C ASN A 619 18.02 38.84 -13.16
N GLY A 620 18.19 37.61 -12.65
CA GLY A 620 19.52 37.12 -12.23
C GLY A 620 20.09 37.72 -10.94
N ALA A 621 19.24 38.22 -10.04
CA ALA A 621 19.63 38.72 -8.74
C ALA A 621 19.87 37.58 -7.73
N ASN A 622 21.13 37.18 -7.56
CA ASN A 622 21.56 36.29 -6.46
C ASN A 622 21.42 36.98 -5.10
N THR A 623 20.36 36.72 -4.33
CA THR A 623 20.19 36.97 -2.87
C THR A 623 18.77 36.52 -2.46
N TRP A 624 18.49 35.90 -1.30
CA TRP A 624 19.27 35.40 -0.16
C TRP A 624 18.61 34.11 0.35
N ARG A 625 19.38 33.12 0.84
CA ARG A 625 18.90 32.18 1.87
C ARG A 625 19.31 32.68 3.25
N PRO A 626 18.45 32.51 4.26
CA PRO A 626 18.78 31.60 5.36
C PRO A 626 18.17 30.21 5.15
#